data_AF-A0A7W1ZZ26-F1
#
_entry.id   AF-A0A7W1ZZ26-F1
#
_cell.length_a   1.000
_cell.length_b   1.000
_cell.length_c   1.000
_cell.angle_alpha   90.00
_cell.angle_beta   90.00
_cell.angle_gamma   90.00
#
_symmetry.space_group_name_H-M   'P 1'
#
loop_
_entity.id
_entity.type
_entity.pdbx_description
1 polymer ?
#
loop_
_entity_poly.entity_id
_entity_poly.type
_entity_poly.pdbx_seq_one_letter_code
_entity_poly.pdbx_strand_id
1 'polypeptide(L)'
;MIAILRINGVQIPIAGVNQTVNLPGGGFVIINEQILTGSGNTGSITVNGVRIFIPSVIPGTPAVADVILAQAHSDIVCATQ
;
A
#
# COMPACT_ATOMS: atom_id res chain seq x y z
N MET A 1 -19.00 13.13 1.39
CA MET A 1 -19.19 11.67 1.41
C MET A 1 -17.83 11.04 1.67
N ILE A 2 -17.66 10.24 2.72
CA ILE A 2 -16.43 9.46 2.95
C ILE A 2 -16.57 8.17 2.15
N ALA A 3 -15.57 7.83 1.34
CA ALA A 3 -15.55 6.56 0.62
C ALA A 3 -15.44 5.39 1.61
N ILE A 4 -16.30 4.38 1.45
CA ILE A 4 -16.29 3.17 2.30
C ILE A 4 -15.59 2.06 1.53
N LEU A 5 -14.49 1.52 2.08
CA LEU A 5 -13.87 0.30 1.55
C LEU A 5 -14.60 -0.92 2.11
N ARG A 6 -15.00 -1.82 1.21
CA ARG A 6 -15.53 -3.14 1.56
C ARG A 6 -14.66 -4.23 0.95
N ILE A 7 -14.32 -5.21 1.77
CA ILE A 7 -13.58 -6.41 1.35
C ILE A 7 -14.44 -7.61 1.72
N ASN A 8 -14.79 -8.43 0.72
CA ASN A 8 -15.69 -9.56 0.89
C ASN A 8 -17.01 -9.20 1.63
N GLY A 9 -17.61 -8.06 1.28
CA GLY A 9 -18.83 -7.54 1.92
C GLY A 9 -18.63 -6.91 3.30
N VAL A 10 -17.49 -7.13 3.96
CA VAL A 10 -17.17 -6.54 5.26
C VAL A 10 -16.63 -5.13 5.07
N GLN A 11 -17.22 -4.18 5.80
CA GLN A 11 -16.72 -2.81 5.83
C GLN A 11 -15.42 -2.73 6.62
N ILE A 12 -14.41 -2.14 6.01
CA ILE A 12 -13.12 -1.91 6.64
C ILE A 12 -13.05 -0.44 7.10
N PRO A 13 -12.94 -0.17 8.41
CA PRO A 13 -12.69 1.19 8.89
C PRO A 13 -11.26 1.59 8.52
N ILE A 14 -11.10 2.80 7.99
CA ILE A 14 -9.78 3.37 7.71
C ILE A 14 -9.25 3.96 9.01
N ALA A 15 -8.14 3.40 9.50
CA ALA A 15 -7.57 3.69 10.82
C ALA A 15 -6.26 4.50 10.77
N GLY A 16 -5.59 4.59 9.62
CA GLY A 16 -4.31 5.30 9.50
C GLY A 16 -3.55 5.04 8.20
N VAL A 17 -2.23 5.23 8.25
CA VAL A 17 -1.27 4.90 7.18
C VAL A 17 -0.79 3.45 7.32
N ASN A 18 -0.38 2.83 6.23
CA ASN A 18 0.15 1.45 6.21
C ASN A 18 -0.78 0.42 6.88
N GLN A 19 -2.10 0.62 6.78
CA GLN A 19 -3.06 -0.28 7.41
C GLN A 19 -3.17 -1.56 6.59
N THR A 20 -2.78 -2.68 7.20
CA THR A 20 -2.87 -4.00 6.56
C THR A 20 -4.15 -4.73 6.97
N VAL A 21 -4.86 -5.27 5.99
CA VAL A 21 -5.99 -6.19 6.15
C VAL A 21 -5.61 -7.53 5.54
N ASN A 22 -5.49 -8.55 6.38
CA ASN A 22 -5.22 -9.91 5.90
C ASN A 22 -6.47 -10.50 5.24
N LEU A 23 -6.27 -11.16 4.10
CA LEU A 23 -7.35 -11.77 3.35
C LEU A 23 -7.54 -13.24 3.75
N PRO A 24 -8.79 -13.73 3.77
CA PRO A 24 -9.06 -15.16 3.88
C PRO A 24 -8.37 -15.91 2.73
N GLY A 25 -7.72 -17.04 3.04
CA GLY A 25 -6.98 -17.83 2.04
C GLY A 25 -5.56 -17.33 1.73
N GLY A 26 -5.12 -16.25 2.38
CA GLY A 26 -3.76 -15.72 2.25
C GLY A 26 -3.71 -14.41 1.45
N GLY A 27 -2.57 -13.73 1.56
CA GLY A 27 -2.41 -12.39 1.00
C GLY A 27 -3.00 -11.28 1.87
N PHE A 28 -2.96 -10.06 1.36
CA PHE A 28 -3.32 -8.88 2.12
C PHE A 28 -3.71 -7.71 1.22
N VAL A 29 -4.42 -6.76 1.82
CA VAL A 29 -4.64 -5.42 1.28
C VAL A 29 -3.95 -4.42 2.19
N ILE A 30 -3.15 -3.52 1.63
CA ILE A 30 -2.60 -2.37 2.35
C ILE A 30 -3.35 -1.12 1.91
N ILE A 31 -3.90 -0.40 2.88
CA ILE A 31 -4.61 0.87 2.69
C ILE A 31 -3.65 1.99 3.08
N ASN A 32 -3.55 2.99 2.22
CA ASN A 32 -2.70 4.17 2.44
C ASN A 32 -1.24 3.77 2.77
N GLU A 33 -0.67 2.87 1.95
CA GLU A 33 0.72 2.45 2.06
C GLU A 33 1.63 3.65 1.73
N GLN A 34 2.51 4.03 2.65
CA GLN A 34 3.48 5.09 2.49
C GLN A 34 4.88 4.50 2.55
N ILE A 35 5.57 4.57 1.42
CA ILE A 35 6.95 4.12 1.26
C ILE A 35 7.81 5.38 1.21
N LEU A 36 8.56 5.61 2.28
CA LEU A 36 9.44 6.75 2.46
C LEU A 36 10.88 6.33 2.26
N THR A 37 11.63 7.09 1.46
CA THR A 37 13.10 6.97 1.39
C THR A 37 13.74 8.34 1.60
N GLY A 38 14.94 8.37 2.16
CA GLY A 38 15.61 9.62 2.46
C GLY A 38 17.08 9.42 2.75
N SER A 39 17.93 10.27 2.17
CA SER A 39 19.36 10.35 2.44
C SER A 39 19.85 11.79 2.26
N GLY A 40 20.51 12.32 3.29
CA GLY A 40 21.05 13.68 3.29
C GLY A 40 19.96 14.72 3.05
N ASN A 41 20.11 15.50 1.98
CA ASN A 41 19.18 16.54 1.56
C ASN A 41 18.16 16.07 0.50
N THR A 42 18.05 14.77 0.28
CA THR A 42 17.10 14.19 -0.68
C THR A 42 16.20 13.16 -0.02
N GLY A 43 14.98 13.04 -0.51
CA GLY A 43 14.07 11.96 -0.13
C GLY A 43 12.99 11.76 -1.18
N SER A 44 12.18 10.73 -0.99
CA SER A 44 11.00 10.49 -1.79
C SER A 44 9.92 9.83 -0.96
N ILE A 45 8.68 10.03 -1.39
CA ILE A 45 7.51 9.36 -0.85
C ILE A 45 6.68 8.80 -1.98
N THR A 46 6.36 7.51 -1.89
CA THR A 46 5.31 6.88 -2.69
C THR A 46 4.15 6.56 -1.79
N VAL A 47 2.94 6.98 -2.17
CA VAL A 47 1.70 6.67 -1.48
C VAL A 47 0.83 5.80 -2.38
N ASN A 48 0.58 4.56 -1.97
CA ASN A 48 -0.41 3.70 -2.61
C ASN A 48 -1.71 3.78 -1.82
N GLY A 49 -2.78 4.27 -2.46
CA GLY A 49 -4.09 4.40 -1.82
C GLY A 49 -4.66 3.03 -1.40
N VAL A 50 -4.58 2.05 -2.30
CA VAL A 50 -4.90 0.64 -2.04
C VAL A 50 -3.93 -0.24 -2.83
N ARG A 51 -3.21 -1.12 -2.14
CA ARG A 51 -2.40 -2.19 -2.72
C ARG A 51 -2.98 -3.54 -2.33
N ILE A 52 -3.19 -4.42 -3.30
CA ILE A 52 -3.73 -5.77 -3.12
C ILE A 52 -2.65 -6.76 -3.53
N PHE A 53 -2.24 -7.61 -2.60
CA PHE A 53 -1.24 -8.64 -2.84
C PHE A 53 -1.83 -10.03 -2.60
N ILE A 54 -1.80 -10.87 -3.63
CA ILE A 54 -2.22 -12.28 -3.56
C ILE A 54 -0.99 -13.15 -3.85
N PRO A 55 -0.46 -13.88 -2.86
CA PRO A 55 0.67 -14.77 -3.05
C PRO A 55 0.28 -15.96 -3.92
N SER A 56 1.28 -16.59 -4.53
CA SER A 56 1.07 -17.92 -5.11
C SER A 56 1.03 -19.00 -4.04
N VAL A 57 0.25 -20.05 -4.31
CA VAL A 57 0.15 -21.25 -3.48
C VAL A 57 1.33 -22.21 -3.69
N ILE A 58 2.17 -21.99 -4.71
CA ILE A 58 3.35 -22.81 -5.01
C ILE A 58 4.61 -22.06 -4.55
N PRO A 59 5.39 -22.59 -3.58
CA PRO A 59 6.62 -21.97 -3.12
C PRO A 59 7.59 -21.70 -4.27
N GLY A 60 8.19 -20.50 -4.29
CA GLY A 60 9.17 -20.10 -5.31
C GLY A 60 8.56 -19.61 -6.63
N THR A 61 7.23 -19.54 -6.75
CA THR A 61 6.57 -18.95 -7.93
C THR A 61 6.12 -17.51 -7.67
N PRO A 62 6.02 -16.67 -8.73
CA PRO A 62 5.57 -15.28 -8.60
C PRO A 62 4.19 -15.17 -7.96
N ALA A 63 3.91 -14.02 -7.32
CA ALA A 63 2.59 -13.71 -6.81
C ALA A 63 1.52 -13.78 -7.92
N VAL A 64 0.31 -14.20 -7.57
CA VAL A 64 -0.82 -14.24 -8.49
C VAL A 64 -1.24 -12.82 -8.87
N ALA A 65 -1.18 -11.89 -7.91
CA ALA A 65 -1.49 -10.50 -8.14
C ALA A 65 -0.70 -9.59 -7.18
N ASP A 66 -0.21 -8.47 -7.72
CA ASP A 66 0.19 -7.29 -6.96
C ASP A 66 -0.38 -6.07 -7.70
N VAL A 67 -1.49 -5.55 -7.18
CA VAL A 67 -2.29 -4.53 -7.87
C VAL A 67 -2.34 -3.27 -7.03
N ILE A 68 -1.99 -2.14 -7.63
CA ILE A 68 -2.09 -0.81 -7.02
C ILE A 68 -3.19 -0.04 -7.74
N LEU A 69 -4.26 0.30 -7.01
CA LEU A 69 -5.44 0.95 -7.59
C LEU A 69 -5.31 2.48 -7.65
N ALA A 70 -4.43 3.06 -6.83
CA ALA A 70 -4.11 4.49 -6.84
C ALA A 70 -2.69 4.67 -6.29
N GLN A 71 -1.86 5.44 -7.00
CA GLN A 71 -0.49 5.73 -6.58
C GLN A 71 -0.18 7.21 -6.82
N ALA A 72 0.50 7.83 -5.86
CA ALA A 72 1.15 9.12 -6.00
C ALA A 72 2.62 8.98 -5.60
N HIS A 73 3.50 9.70 -6.30
CA HIS A 73 4.92 9.72 -6.01
C HIS A 73 5.41 11.17 -5.98
N SER A 74 6.29 11.48 -5.03
CA SER A 74 6.97 12.77 -4.95
C SER A 74 8.41 12.57 -4.55
N ASP A 75 9.29 13.28 -5.24
CA ASP A 75 10.65 13.51 -4.82
C ASP A 75 10.73 14.78 -3.97
N ILE A 76 11.70 14.81 -3.06
CA ILE A 76 11.94 15.89 -2.12
C ILE A 76 13.43 16.23 -2.20
N VAL A 77 13.73 17.49 -2.51
CA VAL A 77 15.09 18.04 -2.44
C VAL A 77 15.05 19.21 -1.47
N CYS A 78 15.74 19.08 -0.35
CA CYS A 78 15.92 20.14 0.61
C CYS A 78 17.10 21.02 0.19
N ALA A 79 16.93 22.34 0.29
CA ALA A 79 18.09 23.23 0.26
C ALA A 79 18.97 22.93 1.49
N THR A 80 20.30 23.02 1.33
CA THR A 80 21.23 22.93 2.45
C THR A 80 20.83 23.95 3.51
N GLN A 81 20.63 23.49 4.73
CA GLN A 81 20.23 24.34 5.86
C GLN A 81 21.40 25.20 6.34
#